data_AF-A0A820RH65-F1
#
_entry.id   AF-A0A820RH65-F1
#
_cell.length_a   1.000
_cell.length_b   1.000
_cell.length_c   1.000
_cell.angle_alpha   90.00
_cell.angle_beta   90.00
_cell.angle_gamma   90.00
#
_symmetry.space_group_name_H-M   'P 1'
#
loop_
_entity.id
_entity.type
_entity.pdbx_description
1 polymer ?
#
loop_
_entity_poly.entity_id
_entity_poly.type
_entity_poly.pdbx_seq_one_letter_code
_entity_poly.pdbx_strand_id
1 'polypeptide(L)'
;TKLQEFLVKSNSYRIQSVLNRINQTKRFKRELALLYGKMNNFEQAFQILVNDLEDFQYAENYCVALSHDKSIDDRKIVAHALFNVFLASLDKHPNEITEALLHLLCNNEIEVDFIEILKRLPSHWSILSLKDILLRAVRTYSYVERSTKLEIALNRIQNEKLNIKLTKLKCSNVIINEYRRCKHCLKQFYETSCIVYQDGSQVHVHCAKQFN
;
A
#
# COMPACT_ATOMS: atom_id res chain seq x y z
N THR A 1 6.17 14.57 -26.62
CA THR A 1 5.70 15.71 -27.44
C THR A 1 4.86 16.65 -26.57
N LYS A 2 4.68 17.93 -26.95
CA LYS A 2 3.87 18.90 -26.17
C LYS A 2 2.45 18.41 -25.83
N LEU A 3 1.85 17.62 -26.72
CA LEU A 3 0.53 17.02 -26.51
C LEU A 3 0.55 15.94 -25.40
N GLN A 4 1.54 15.06 -25.39
CA GLN A 4 1.70 14.04 -24.35
C GLN A 4 1.90 14.68 -22.98
N GLU A 5 2.76 15.70 -22.90
CA GLU A 5 2.99 16.45 -21.66
C GLU A 5 1.70 17.10 -21.14
N PHE A 6 0.89 17.66 -22.03
CA PHE A 6 -0.40 18.24 -21.66
C PHE A 6 -1.38 17.17 -21.17
N LEU A 7 -1.49 16.04 -21.87
CA LEU A 7 -2.38 14.95 -21.48
C LEU A 7 -1.98 14.33 -20.14
N VAL A 8 -0.68 14.24 -19.85
CA VAL A 8 -0.20 13.75 -18.56
C VAL A 8 -0.51 14.77 -17.45
N LYS A 9 -0.09 16.03 -17.61
CA LYS A 9 -0.16 17.06 -16.56
C LYS A 9 -1.57 17.63 -16.30
N SER A 10 -2.42 17.69 -17.33
CA SER A 10 -3.72 18.33 -17.23
C SER A 10 -4.83 17.32 -16.91
N ASN A 11 -5.75 17.70 -16.03
CA ASN A 11 -6.98 16.96 -15.75
C ASN A 11 -8.24 17.73 -16.16
N SER A 12 -8.10 18.86 -16.86
CA SER A 12 -9.21 19.77 -17.19
C SER A 12 -10.01 19.41 -18.45
N TYR A 13 -9.79 18.23 -19.03
CA TYR A 13 -10.44 17.82 -20.28
C TYR A 13 -11.34 16.58 -20.10
N ARG A 14 -12.42 16.51 -20.88
CA ARG A 14 -13.28 15.33 -20.94
C ARG A 14 -12.62 14.24 -21.77
N ILE A 15 -12.15 13.18 -21.11
CA ILE A 15 -11.42 12.08 -21.73
C ILE A 15 -12.17 11.48 -22.93
N GLN A 16 -13.48 11.23 -22.79
CA GLN A 16 -14.29 10.64 -23.85
C GLN A 16 -14.39 11.51 -25.12
N SER A 17 -14.50 12.83 -24.96
CA SER A 17 -14.56 13.76 -26.11
C SER A 17 -13.24 13.79 -26.88
N VAL A 18 -12.12 13.67 -26.17
CA VAL A 18 -10.77 13.63 -26.77
C VAL A 18 -10.54 12.28 -27.46
N LEU A 19 -10.91 11.16 -26.82
CA LEU A 19 -10.84 9.83 -27.40
C LEU A 19 -11.59 9.74 -28.74
N ASN A 20 -12.82 10.26 -28.81
CA ASN A 20 -13.62 10.22 -30.03
C ASN A 20 -12.94 10.97 -31.19
N ARG A 21 -12.30 12.11 -30.91
CA ARG A 21 -11.57 12.88 -31.93
C ARG A 21 -10.29 12.18 -32.36
N ILE A 22 -9.56 11.58 -31.43
CA ILE A 22 -8.29 10.92 -31.74
C ILE A 22 -8.52 9.59 -32.47
N ASN A 23 -9.56 8.83 -32.12
CA ASN A 23 -9.91 7.58 -32.79
C ASN A 23 -10.21 7.77 -34.28
N GLN A 24 -10.69 8.95 -34.69
CA GLN A 24 -10.92 9.27 -36.10
C GLN A 24 -9.62 9.41 -36.90
N THR A 25 -8.52 9.79 -36.26
CA THR A 25 -7.27 10.11 -36.96
C THR A 25 -6.30 8.91 -37.03
N LYS A 26 -6.47 7.86 -36.20
CA LYS A 26 -5.62 6.65 -36.07
C LYS A 26 -4.10 6.87 -35.88
N ARG A 27 -3.62 8.11 -35.93
CA ARG A 27 -2.19 8.47 -35.95
C ARG A 27 -1.59 8.66 -34.55
N PHE A 28 -2.41 8.95 -33.55
CA PHE A 28 -1.96 9.26 -32.18
C PHE A 28 -2.14 8.07 -31.24
N LYS A 29 -1.56 6.91 -31.58
CA LYS A 29 -1.71 5.67 -30.80
C LYS A 29 -1.13 5.80 -29.37
N ARG A 30 -0.01 6.52 -29.20
CA ARG A 30 0.60 6.76 -27.87
C ARG A 30 -0.32 7.57 -26.98
N GLU A 31 -0.92 8.63 -27.53
CA GLU A 31 -1.88 9.46 -26.82
C GLU A 31 -3.18 8.71 -26.49
N LEU A 32 -3.64 7.79 -27.35
CA LEU A 32 -4.75 6.89 -27.05
C LEU A 32 -4.43 6.00 -25.83
N ALA A 33 -3.26 5.37 -25.80
CA ALA A 33 -2.83 4.56 -24.66
C ALA A 33 -2.78 5.38 -23.34
N LEU A 34 -2.31 6.63 -23.41
CA LEU A 34 -2.33 7.55 -22.26
C LEU A 34 -3.76 7.81 -21.76
N LEU A 35 -4.71 8.02 -22.67
CA LEU A 35 -6.10 8.27 -22.33
C LEU A 35 -6.78 7.03 -21.72
N TYR A 36 -6.53 5.84 -22.27
CA TYR A 36 -7.04 4.58 -21.69
C TYR A 36 -6.46 4.31 -20.30
N GLY A 37 -5.18 4.60 -20.07
CA GLY A 37 -4.58 4.49 -18.74
C GLY A 37 -5.21 5.44 -17.73
N LYS A 38 -5.55 6.68 -18.13
CA LYS A 38 -6.32 7.62 -17.28
C LYS A 38 -7.75 7.15 -16.98
N MET A 39 -8.34 6.30 -17.81
CA MET A 39 -9.64 5.67 -17.56
C MET A 39 -9.55 4.39 -16.71
N ASN A 40 -8.35 4.05 -16.19
CA ASN A 40 -8.06 2.78 -15.53
C ASN A 40 -8.30 1.55 -16.43
N ASN A 41 -8.34 1.72 -17.75
CA ASN A 41 -8.40 0.61 -18.69
C ASN A 41 -6.97 0.25 -19.15
N PHE A 42 -6.23 -0.38 -18.25
CA PHE A 42 -4.81 -0.69 -18.45
C PHE A 42 -4.59 -1.70 -19.58
N GLU A 43 -5.46 -2.70 -19.70
CA GLU A 43 -5.33 -3.76 -20.70
C GLU A 43 -5.38 -3.19 -22.12
N GLN A 44 -6.37 -2.35 -22.43
CA GLN A 44 -6.47 -1.68 -23.73
C GLN A 44 -5.30 -0.72 -23.97
N ALA A 45 -4.86 0.01 -22.94
CA ALA A 45 -3.70 0.88 -23.05
C ALA A 45 -2.44 0.11 -23.43
N PHE A 46 -2.14 -0.99 -22.74
CA PHE A 46 -0.97 -1.82 -23.02
C PHE A 46 -1.10 -2.59 -24.34
N GLN A 47 -2.31 -3.03 -24.72
CA GLN A 47 -2.52 -3.64 -26.04
C GLN A 47 -2.11 -2.69 -27.16
N ILE A 48 -2.43 -1.40 -27.05
CA ILE A 48 -2.02 -0.38 -28.04
C ILE A 48 -0.49 -0.19 -28.05
N LEU A 49 0.16 -0.20 -26.88
CA LEU A 49 1.61 -0.01 -26.80
C LEU A 49 2.40 -1.23 -27.30
N VAL A 50 1.94 -2.44 -26.96
CA VAL A 50 2.64 -3.70 -27.23
C VAL A 50 2.32 -4.22 -28.64
N ASN A 51 1.04 -4.33 -29.02
CA ASN A 51 0.66 -4.92 -30.31
C ASN A 51 0.74 -3.93 -31.47
N ASP A 52 0.50 -2.66 -31.19
CA ASP A 52 0.14 -1.67 -32.20
C ASP A 52 1.30 -0.71 -32.51
N LEU A 53 2.20 -0.55 -31.54
CA LEU A 53 3.41 0.27 -31.58
C LEU A 53 4.69 -0.54 -31.40
N GLU A 54 4.61 -1.78 -30.90
CA GLU A 54 5.74 -2.68 -30.66
C GLU A 54 6.85 -2.04 -29.81
N ASP A 55 6.48 -1.11 -28.93
CA ASP A 55 7.41 -0.32 -28.12
C ASP A 55 7.38 -0.84 -26.67
N PHE A 56 8.07 -1.96 -26.45
CA PHE A 56 8.06 -2.68 -25.18
C PHE A 56 8.70 -1.88 -24.04
N GLN A 57 9.80 -1.17 -24.33
CA GLN A 57 10.49 -0.33 -23.35
C GLN A 57 9.60 0.83 -22.89
N TYR A 58 8.87 1.47 -23.82
CA TYR A 58 7.94 2.52 -23.45
C TYR A 58 6.76 1.98 -22.62
N ALA A 59 6.25 0.78 -22.95
CA ALA A 59 5.17 0.14 -22.19
C ALA A 59 5.58 -0.11 -20.73
N GLU A 60 6.81 -0.55 -20.49
CA GLU A 60 7.33 -0.74 -19.14
C GLU A 60 7.52 0.58 -18.38
N ASN A 61 8.18 1.57 -18.99
CA ASN A 61 8.34 2.88 -18.38
C ASN A 61 6.99 3.53 -18.06
N TYR A 62 5.99 3.29 -18.90
CA TYR A 62 4.63 3.75 -18.68
C TYR A 62 3.94 3.01 -17.53
N CYS A 63 4.19 1.71 -17.36
CA CYS A 63 3.73 0.94 -16.20
C CYS A 63 4.29 1.52 -14.90
N VAL A 64 5.60 1.81 -14.85
CA VAL A 64 6.24 2.45 -13.70
C VAL A 64 5.58 3.81 -13.41
N ALA A 65 5.47 4.67 -14.42
CA ALA A 65 4.87 6.00 -14.28
C ALA A 65 3.41 5.97 -13.79
N LEU A 66 2.60 5.03 -14.29
CA LEU A 66 1.21 4.84 -13.84
C LEU A 66 1.10 4.31 -12.41
N SER A 67 2.12 3.56 -11.96
CA SER A 67 2.13 2.89 -10.66
C SER A 67 2.63 3.79 -9.52
N HIS A 68 3.39 4.86 -9.82
CA HIS A 68 4.08 5.69 -8.82
C HIS A 68 3.15 6.24 -7.72
N ASP A 69 1.97 6.74 -8.08
CA ASP A 69 1.05 7.40 -7.14
C ASP A 69 -0.06 6.47 -6.60
N LYS A 70 0.04 5.16 -6.84
CA LYS A 70 -1.02 4.19 -6.53
C LYS A 70 -0.70 3.31 -5.32
N SER A 71 -1.76 2.74 -4.73
CA SER A 71 -1.62 1.75 -3.65
C SER A 71 -0.89 0.51 -4.13
N ILE A 72 -0.26 -0.25 -3.22
CA ILE A 72 0.48 -1.48 -3.58
C ILE A 72 -0.38 -2.45 -4.39
N ASP A 73 -1.65 -2.61 -4.03
CA ASP A 73 -2.57 -3.52 -4.72
C ASP A 73 -2.90 -3.01 -6.13
N ASP A 74 -3.14 -1.71 -6.29
CA ASP A 74 -3.34 -1.11 -7.61
C ASP A 74 -2.10 -1.21 -8.50
N ARG A 75 -0.89 -1.08 -7.93
CA ARG A 75 0.37 -1.26 -8.67
C ARG A 75 0.48 -2.67 -9.25
N LYS A 76 0.13 -3.68 -8.45
CA LYS A 76 0.09 -5.08 -8.91
C LYS A 76 -0.91 -5.25 -10.05
N ILE A 77 -2.11 -4.66 -9.96
CA ILE A 77 -3.12 -4.74 -11.03
C ILE A 77 -2.58 -4.19 -12.35
N VAL A 78 -1.90 -3.05 -12.34
CA VAL A 78 -1.29 -2.45 -13.54
C VAL A 78 -0.20 -3.36 -14.11
N ALA A 79 0.69 -3.87 -13.25
CA ALA A 79 1.76 -4.78 -13.67
C ALA A 79 1.21 -6.10 -14.26
N HIS A 80 0.17 -6.67 -13.64
CA HIS A 80 -0.51 -7.86 -14.14
C HIS A 80 -1.17 -7.62 -15.50
N ALA A 81 -1.75 -6.44 -15.74
CA ALA A 81 -2.30 -6.10 -17.03
C ALA A 81 -1.22 -6.10 -18.13
N LEU A 82 -0.07 -5.48 -17.89
CA LEU A 82 1.05 -5.50 -18.84
C LEU A 82 1.58 -6.92 -19.06
N PHE A 83 1.78 -7.69 -17.99
CA PHE A 83 2.22 -9.08 -18.05
C PHE A 83 1.28 -9.95 -18.92
N ASN A 84 -0.03 -9.84 -18.73
CA ASN A 84 -1.00 -10.61 -19.52
C ASN A 84 -0.96 -10.23 -21.00
N VAL A 85 -0.79 -8.93 -21.32
CA VAL A 85 -0.68 -8.46 -22.70
C VAL A 85 0.60 -8.99 -23.36
N PHE A 86 1.72 -9.03 -22.64
CA PHE A 86 2.95 -9.65 -23.15
C PHE A 86 2.76 -11.14 -23.41
N LEU A 87 2.20 -11.91 -22.46
CA LEU A 87 1.94 -13.33 -22.68
C LEU A 87 1.02 -13.59 -23.88
N ALA A 88 -0.04 -12.79 -24.04
CA ALA A 88 -0.96 -12.92 -25.18
C ALA A 88 -0.30 -12.56 -26.53
N SER A 89 0.79 -11.80 -26.50
CA SER A 89 1.51 -11.37 -27.71
C SER A 89 2.75 -12.23 -28.00
N LEU A 90 3.10 -13.16 -27.10
CA LEU A 90 4.32 -13.97 -27.16
C LEU A 90 4.48 -14.74 -28.47
N ASP A 91 3.36 -15.22 -29.05
CA ASP A 91 3.38 -15.97 -30.32
C ASP A 91 3.77 -15.10 -31.53
N LYS A 92 3.61 -13.78 -31.45
CA LYS A 92 3.91 -12.86 -32.57
C LYS A 92 5.40 -12.52 -32.63
N HIS A 93 6.00 -12.24 -31.48
CA HIS A 93 7.37 -11.75 -31.33
C HIS A 93 8.05 -12.46 -30.16
N PRO A 94 8.38 -13.76 -30.30
CA PRO A 94 8.76 -14.60 -29.17
C PRO A 94 10.06 -14.14 -28.49
N ASN A 95 11.02 -13.62 -29.25
CA ASN A 95 12.32 -13.23 -28.70
C ASN A 95 12.23 -11.88 -27.98
N GLU A 96 11.71 -10.84 -28.65
CA GLU A 96 11.63 -9.49 -28.07
C GLU A 96 10.71 -9.45 -26.84
N ILE A 97 9.59 -10.18 -26.89
CA ILE A 97 8.65 -10.24 -25.76
C ILE A 97 9.24 -11.04 -24.61
N THR A 98 9.98 -12.13 -24.88
CA THR A 98 10.66 -12.87 -23.81
C THR A 98 11.66 -11.96 -23.09
N GLU A 99 12.47 -11.20 -23.82
CA GLU A 99 13.41 -10.24 -23.23
C GLU A 99 12.68 -9.15 -22.42
N ALA A 100 11.63 -8.54 -22.98
CA ALA A 100 10.84 -7.54 -22.29
C ALA A 100 10.15 -8.09 -21.04
N LEU A 101 9.65 -9.32 -21.08
CA LEU A 101 9.01 -9.98 -19.94
C LEU A 101 10.03 -10.27 -18.83
N LEU A 102 11.22 -10.75 -19.19
CA LEU A 102 12.30 -10.96 -18.24
C LEU A 102 12.74 -9.64 -17.60
N HIS A 103 12.85 -8.56 -18.38
CA HIS A 103 13.19 -7.23 -17.87
C HIS A 103 12.11 -6.71 -16.89
N LEU A 104 10.83 -6.77 -17.29
CA LEU A 104 9.68 -6.40 -16.45
C LEU A 104 9.68 -7.15 -15.10
N LEU A 105 9.89 -8.47 -15.14
CA LEU A 105 9.86 -9.32 -13.94
C LEU A 105 11.11 -9.16 -13.07
N CYS A 106 12.20 -8.63 -13.60
CA CYS A 106 13.40 -8.28 -12.84
C CYS A 106 13.39 -6.83 -12.33
N ASN A 107 12.51 -5.97 -12.86
CA ASN A 107 12.45 -4.57 -12.48
C ASN A 107 11.86 -4.36 -11.07
N ASN A 108 12.68 -3.87 -10.15
CA ASN A 108 12.33 -3.66 -8.75
C ASN A 108 11.29 -2.55 -8.50
N GLU A 109 11.12 -1.64 -9.45
CA GLU A 109 10.12 -0.56 -9.34
C GLU A 109 8.70 -1.06 -9.60
N ILE A 110 8.58 -2.26 -10.19
CA ILE A 110 7.31 -2.87 -10.55
C ILE A 110 6.94 -3.91 -9.50
N GLU A 111 5.81 -3.68 -8.84
CA GLU A 111 5.23 -4.63 -7.89
C GLU A 111 4.48 -5.74 -8.62
N VAL A 112 4.82 -6.98 -8.32
CA VAL A 112 4.27 -8.16 -9.00
C VAL A 112 3.91 -9.24 -8.01
N ASP A 113 2.79 -9.93 -8.25
CA ASP A 113 2.47 -11.17 -7.55
C ASP A 113 3.19 -12.34 -8.25
N PHE A 114 4.33 -12.71 -7.68
CA PHE A 114 5.14 -13.81 -8.20
C PHE A 114 4.39 -15.15 -8.17
N ILE A 115 3.47 -15.39 -7.23
CA ILE A 115 2.70 -16.65 -7.20
C ILE A 115 1.78 -16.73 -8.41
N GLU A 116 1.08 -15.65 -8.75
CA GLU A 116 0.20 -15.63 -9.92
C GLU A 116 0.98 -15.68 -11.23
N ILE A 117 2.09 -14.97 -11.32
CA ILE A 117 2.94 -14.94 -12.51
C ILE A 117 3.57 -16.30 -12.78
N LEU A 118 4.19 -16.91 -11.77
CA LEU A 118 4.87 -18.20 -11.94
C LEU A 118 3.90 -19.31 -12.39
N LYS A 119 2.61 -19.23 -12.03
CA LYS A 119 1.57 -20.17 -12.49
C LYS A 119 1.23 -20.04 -13.98
N ARG A 120 1.44 -18.86 -14.57
CA ARG A 120 1.07 -18.53 -15.95
C ARG A 120 2.26 -18.52 -16.91
N LEU A 121 3.49 -18.61 -16.40
CA LEU A 121 4.68 -18.64 -17.23
C LEU A 121 4.70 -19.86 -18.15
N PRO A 122 5.24 -19.73 -19.38
CA PRO A 122 5.38 -20.87 -20.28
C PRO A 122 6.27 -21.97 -19.69
N SER A 123 5.81 -23.22 -19.73
CA SER A 123 6.51 -24.37 -19.12
C SER A 123 7.81 -24.77 -19.84
N HIS A 124 8.02 -24.31 -21.07
CA HIS A 124 9.20 -24.61 -21.86
C HIS A 124 10.41 -23.73 -21.51
N TRP A 125 10.24 -22.71 -20.66
CA TRP A 125 11.34 -21.84 -20.24
C TRP A 125 12.33 -22.57 -19.33
N SER A 126 13.61 -22.34 -19.58
CA SER A 126 14.66 -22.93 -18.77
C SER A 126 14.67 -22.31 -17.37
N ILE A 127 14.94 -23.13 -16.35
CA ILE A 127 15.10 -22.66 -14.97
C ILE A 127 16.25 -21.63 -14.87
N LEU A 128 17.28 -21.75 -15.72
CA LEU A 128 18.38 -20.77 -15.76
C LEU A 128 17.88 -19.38 -16.16
N SER A 129 16.99 -19.28 -17.15
CA SER A 129 16.39 -18.01 -17.58
C SER A 129 15.51 -17.39 -16.49
N LEU A 130 14.94 -18.22 -15.62
CA LEU A 130 14.08 -17.80 -14.50
C LEU A 130 14.85 -17.49 -13.22
N LYS A 131 16.16 -17.75 -13.17
CA LYS A 131 16.97 -17.66 -11.95
C LYS A 131 16.79 -16.34 -11.21
N ASP A 132 16.92 -15.21 -11.91
CA ASP A 132 16.87 -13.90 -11.27
C ASP A 132 15.46 -13.54 -10.79
N ILE A 133 14.43 -13.97 -11.53
CA ILE A 133 13.02 -13.81 -11.14
C ILE A 133 12.73 -14.63 -9.87
N LEU A 134 13.18 -15.88 -9.82
CA LEU A 134 13.01 -16.75 -8.66
C LEU A 134 13.76 -16.21 -7.43
N LEU A 135 15.00 -15.74 -7.62
CA LEU A 135 15.77 -15.11 -6.55
C LEU A 135 15.07 -13.84 -6.03
N ARG A 136 14.53 -13.01 -6.92
CA ARG A 136 13.74 -11.83 -6.56
C ARG A 136 12.50 -12.25 -5.77
N ALA A 137 11.72 -13.20 -6.27
CA ALA A 137 10.51 -13.70 -5.60
C ALA A 137 10.80 -14.20 -4.17
N VAL A 138 11.81 -15.07 -4.01
CA VAL A 138 12.19 -15.62 -2.70
C VAL A 138 12.64 -14.51 -1.75
N ARG A 139 13.42 -13.54 -2.23
CA ARG A 139 13.84 -12.38 -1.43
C ARG A 139 12.64 -11.55 -1.00
N THR A 140 11.71 -11.26 -1.90
CA THR A 140 10.50 -10.49 -1.60
C THR A 140 9.64 -11.18 -0.55
N TYR A 141 9.32 -12.46 -0.70
CA TYR A 141 8.51 -13.18 0.30
C TYR A 141 9.24 -13.36 1.63
N SER A 142 10.54 -13.65 1.61
CA SER A 142 11.35 -13.73 2.84
C SER A 142 11.39 -12.41 3.58
N TYR A 143 11.46 -11.29 2.86
CA TYR A 143 11.43 -9.96 3.44
C TYR A 143 10.07 -9.67 4.08
N VAL A 144 8.97 -9.89 3.33
CA VAL A 144 7.61 -9.68 3.85
C VAL A 144 7.37 -10.53 5.09
N GLU A 145 7.73 -11.82 5.07
CA GLU A 145 7.56 -12.71 6.22
C GLU A 145 8.31 -12.21 7.46
N ARG A 146 9.59 -11.84 7.31
CA ARG A 146 10.42 -11.33 8.42
C ARG A 146 9.90 -10.01 8.96
N SER A 147 9.54 -9.07 8.06
CA SER A 147 9.01 -7.77 8.44
C SER A 147 7.71 -7.91 9.23
N THR A 148 6.78 -8.73 8.75
CA THR A 148 5.51 -9.00 9.44
C THR A 148 5.74 -9.65 10.81
N LYS A 149 6.67 -10.61 10.92
CA LYS A 149 7.03 -11.21 12.21
C LYS A 149 7.58 -10.19 13.20
N LEU A 150 8.44 -9.28 12.74
CA LEU A 150 8.98 -8.20 13.56
C LEU A 150 7.88 -7.24 14.01
N GLU A 151 7.01 -6.82 13.08
CA GLU A 151 5.89 -5.94 13.38
C GLU A 151 4.94 -6.55 14.42
N ILE A 152 4.59 -7.83 14.28
CA ILE A 152 3.78 -8.56 15.26
C ILE A 152 4.48 -8.58 16.62
N ALA A 153 5.77 -8.88 16.67
CA ALA A 153 6.53 -8.94 17.92
C ALA A 153 6.57 -7.58 18.63
N LEU A 154 6.83 -6.49 17.88
CA LEU A 154 6.85 -5.13 18.41
C LEU A 154 5.48 -4.71 18.95
N ASN A 155 4.41 -4.98 18.20
CA ASN A 155 3.05 -4.69 18.63
C ASN A 155 2.66 -5.46 19.90
N ARG A 156 3.06 -6.74 20.01
CA ARG A 156 2.85 -7.54 21.23
C ARG A 156 3.54 -6.90 22.44
N ILE A 157 4.81 -6.51 22.30
CA ILE A 157 5.57 -5.85 23.37
C ILE A 157 4.91 -4.52 23.77
N GLN A 158 4.45 -3.73 22.80
CA GLN A 158 3.79 -2.46 23.07
C GLN A 158 2.46 -2.66 23.80
N ASN A 159 1.68 -3.66 23.40
CA ASN A 159 0.43 -4.03 24.05
C ASN A 159 0.66 -4.49 25.50
N GLU A 160 1.64 -5.37 25.73
CA GLU A 160 2.10 -5.79 27.07
C GLU A 160 2.48 -4.59 27.96
N LYS A 161 3.28 -3.65 27.43
CA LYS A 161 3.66 -2.43 28.18
C LYS A 161 2.45 -1.57 28.55
N LEU A 162 1.48 -1.43 27.65
CA LEU A 162 0.24 -0.70 27.92
C LEU A 162 -0.60 -1.42 28.98
N ASN A 163 -0.71 -2.74 28.90
CA ASN A 163 -1.40 -3.54 29.90
C ASN A 163 -0.76 -3.42 31.28
N ILE A 164 0.57 -3.46 31.38
CA ILE A 164 1.28 -3.24 32.65
C ILE A 164 0.97 -1.85 33.22
N LYS A 165 0.99 -0.79 32.39
CA LYS A 165 0.64 0.57 32.82
C LYS A 165 -0.81 0.64 33.31
N LEU A 166 -1.73 0.04 32.55
CA LEU A 166 -3.15 -0.01 32.89
C LEU A 166 -3.38 -0.77 34.20
N THR A 167 -2.71 -1.91 34.40
CA THR A 167 -2.76 -2.66 35.67
C THR A 167 -2.20 -1.84 36.83
N LYS A 168 -1.09 -1.11 36.65
CA LYS A 168 -0.58 -0.20 37.69
C LYS A 168 -1.58 0.90 38.06
N LEU A 169 -2.29 1.45 37.08
CA LEU A 169 -3.35 2.44 37.33
C LEU A 169 -4.56 1.82 38.04
N LYS A 170 -5.01 0.63 37.60
CA LYS A 170 -6.15 -0.07 38.21
C LYS A 170 -5.86 -0.59 39.62
N CYS A 171 -4.65 -1.05 39.87
CA CYS A 171 -4.21 -1.54 41.17
C CYS A 171 -3.64 -0.42 42.05
N SER A 172 -3.69 0.84 41.61
CA SER A 172 -3.33 1.96 42.48
C SER A 172 -4.32 2.03 43.63
N ASN A 173 -3.80 1.91 44.84
CA ASN A 173 -4.56 2.04 46.07
C ASN A 173 -4.11 3.30 46.81
N VAL A 174 -5.03 3.89 47.55
CA VAL A 174 -4.74 5.06 48.37
C VAL A 174 -4.98 4.69 49.82
N ILE A 175 -3.95 4.83 50.63
CA ILE A 175 -4.01 4.55 52.07
C ILE A 175 -4.47 5.84 52.77
N ILE A 176 -5.60 5.76 53.47
CA ILE A 176 -6.12 6.81 54.32
C ILE A 176 -5.53 6.59 55.72
N ASN A 177 -4.68 7.51 56.17
CA ASN A 177 -4.14 7.53 57.53
C ASN A 177 -4.75 8.72 58.30
N GLU A 178 -4.63 8.70 59.63
CA GLU A 178 -5.17 9.76 60.53
C GLU A 178 -4.64 11.17 60.24
N TYR A 179 -3.51 11.28 59.55
CA TYR A 179 -2.90 12.55 59.15
C TYR A 179 -3.42 13.11 57.81
N ARG A 180 -4.16 12.31 57.02
CA ARG A 180 -4.70 12.73 55.73
C ARG A 180 -5.98 13.54 55.94
N ARG A 181 -6.09 14.68 55.25
CA ARG A 181 -7.24 15.58 55.30
C ARG A 181 -7.78 15.83 53.91
N CYS A 182 -9.08 16.05 53.83
CA CYS A 182 -9.79 16.36 52.59
C CYS A 182 -9.28 17.67 51.99
N LYS A 183 -9.02 17.71 50.67
CA LYS A 183 -8.53 18.92 49.98
C LYS A 183 -9.51 20.11 50.05
N HIS A 184 -10.81 19.86 50.13
CA HIS A 184 -11.82 20.94 50.13
C HIS A 184 -12.17 21.43 51.53
N CYS A 185 -12.48 20.52 52.47
CA CYS A 185 -12.94 20.92 53.81
C CYS A 185 -11.83 20.90 54.87
N LEU A 186 -10.64 20.40 54.53
CA LEU A 186 -9.47 20.27 55.41
C LEU A 186 -9.72 19.43 56.68
N LYS A 187 -10.83 18.68 56.76
CA LYS A 187 -11.14 17.76 57.86
C LYS A 187 -10.57 16.36 57.60
N GLN A 188 -10.37 15.60 58.67
CA GLN A 188 -9.95 14.19 58.61
C GLN A 188 -11.03 13.30 57.99
N PHE A 189 -10.61 12.12 57.51
CA PHE A 189 -11.50 11.08 57.01
C PHE A 189 -11.93 10.18 58.17
N TYR A 190 -13.21 10.18 58.49
CA TYR A 190 -13.82 9.24 59.46
C TYR A 190 -14.54 8.09 58.77
N GLU A 191 -14.84 8.24 57.48
CA GLU A 191 -15.47 7.24 56.63
C GLU A 191 -14.41 6.42 55.88
N THR A 192 -14.72 5.15 55.59
CA THR A 192 -13.83 4.26 54.82
C THR A 192 -13.86 4.51 53.31
N SER A 193 -14.73 5.40 52.83
CA SER A 193 -14.83 5.76 51.42
C SER A 193 -14.33 7.17 51.15
N CYS A 194 -13.53 7.34 50.09
CA CYS A 194 -13.05 8.62 49.61
C CYS A 194 -12.96 8.63 48.08
N ILE A 195 -12.97 9.81 47.48
CA ILE A 195 -12.72 10.01 46.05
C ILE A 195 -11.30 10.55 45.89
N VAL A 196 -10.58 9.98 44.93
CA VAL A 196 -9.19 10.35 44.61
C VAL A 196 -9.19 11.01 43.24
N TYR A 197 -8.73 12.26 43.17
CA TYR A 197 -8.55 12.98 41.91
C TYR A 197 -7.25 12.56 41.21
N GLN A 198 -7.11 12.93 39.93
CA GLN A 198 -5.94 12.58 39.11
C GLN A 198 -4.61 13.12 39.67
N ASP A 199 -4.66 14.18 40.50
CA ASP A 199 -3.51 14.75 41.21
C ASP A 199 -3.14 13.99 42.49
N GLY A 200 -3.83 12.88 42.80
CA GLY A 200 -3.66 12.09 44.02
C GLY A 200 -4.29 12.71 45.26
N SER A 201 -5.01 13.83 45.12
CA SER A 201 -5.70 14.46 46.24
C SER A 201 -6.95 13.67 46.63
N GLN A 202 -7.16 13.55 47.95
CA GLN A 202 -8.24 12.79 48.56
C GLN A 202 -9.34 13.75 49.00
N VAL A 203 -10.58 13.42 48.69
CA VAL A 203 -11.74 14.24 48.99
C VAL A 203 -12.87 13.36 49.51
N HIS A 204 -13.65 13.85 50.49
CA HIS A 204 -14.84 13.14 50.97
C HIS A 204 -15.84 12.97 49.83
N VAL A 205 -16.57 11.86 49.81
CA VAL A 205 -17.59 11.58 48.78
C VAL A 205 -18.62 12.72 48.70
N HIS A 206 -19.01 13.28 49.85
CA HIS A 206 -19.92 14.42 49.93
C HIS A 206 -19.31 15.72 49.40
N CYS A 207 -18.04 16.01 49.73
CA CYS A 207 -17.36 17.21 49.25
C CYS A 207 -17.18 17.18 47.73
N ALA A 208 -16.90 16.03 47.13
CA ALA A 208 -16.79 15.90 45.69
C ALA A 208 -18.12 16.17 44.97
N LYS A 209 -19.27 15.79 45.57
CA LYS A 209 -20.60 16.06 45.01
C LYS A 209 -21.03 17.53 45.10
N GLN A 210 -20.46 18.31 46.01
CA GLN A 210 -20.77 19.73 46.18
C GLN A 210 -19.89 20.65 45.32
N PHE A 211 -18.76 20.15 44.82
CA PHE A 211 -17.77 20.90 44.02
C PHE A 211 -17.65 20.41 42.57
N ASN A 212 -18.53 19.49 42.14
CA ASN A 212 -18.79 19.14 40.74
C ASN A 212 -20.10 19.80 40.30
#